data_AF-E3S6Z3-F1
#
_entry.id   AF-E3S6Z3-F1
#
_cell.length_a   1.000
_cell.length_b   1.000
_cell.length_c   1.000
_cell.angle_alpha   90.00
_cell.angle_beta   90.00
_cell.angle_gamma   90.00
#
_symmetry.space_group_name_H-M   'P 1'
#
loop_
_entity.id
_entity.type
_entity.pdbx_description
1 polymer ?
#
loop_
_entity_poly.entity_id
_entity_poly.type
_entity_poly.pdbx_seq_one_letter_code
_entity_poly.pdbx_strand_id
1 'polypeptide(L)'
;MANVGPPPASERKRVKVYELKNNDWFDRGTGFCKGVVANQEEARIVVLSEDDQSRQLLETRISKDDGYQKQQDTLIVWTEQNGTDMALSFQEPEGCASIWDFVNEVQSRLQALAQDDGLSDDIDHISPILLPAPDLGNLHEIENHMRAANSTPGGREALAKFILAQDYIPKLIPLVDMAEDLE
;
A
#
# COMPACT_ATOMS: atom_id res chain seq x y z
N MET A 1 32.95 -19.02 17.79
CA MET A 1 32.08 -17.86 17.52
C MET A 1 32.60 -17.21 16.25
N ALA A 2 31.93 -17.41 15.12
CA ALA A 2 32.38 -16.86 13.84
C ALA A 2 31.93 -15.39 13.73
N ASN A 3 32.90 -14.49 13.60
CA ASN A 3 32.66 -13.08 13.34
C ASN A 3 32.23 -12.95 11.87
N VAL A 4 30.95 -12.69 11.62
CA VAL A 4 30.45 -12.44 10.26
C VAL A 4 30.89 -11.02 9.90
N GLY A 5 31.89 -10.92 9.01
CA GLY A 5 32.35 -9.64 8.47
C GLY A 5 31.20 -8.92 7.73
N PRO A 6 31.29 -7.59 7.57
CA PRO A 6 30.26 -6.84 6.86
C PRO A 6 30.12 -7.39 5.43
N PRO A 7 28.89 -7.50 4.91
CA PRO A 7 28.63 -8.08 3.59
C PRO A 7 29.44 -7.37 2.50
N PRO A 8 29.85 -8.10 1.44
CA PRO A 8 30.63 -7.56 0.33
C PRO A 8 29.90 -6.38 -0.33
N ALA A 9 30.67 -5.42 -0.85
CA ALA A 9 30.14 -4.17 -1.39
C ALA A 9 29.14 -4.35 -2.56
N SER A 10 29.17 -5.50 -3.24
CA SER A 10 28.27 -5.86 -4.33
C SER A 10 26.84 -6.21 -3.89
N GLU A 11 26.60 -6.49 -2.61
CA GLU A 11 25.24 -6.74 -2.06
C GLU A 11 24.56 -5.46 -1.57
N ARG A 12 25.28 -4.33 -1.59
CA ARG A 12 24.77 -3.07 -1.06
C ARG A 12 23.99 -2.35 -2.16
N LYS A 13 22.72 -2.09 -1.89
CA LYS A 13 21.77 -1.43 -2.81
C LYS A 13 22.17 0.04 -2.99
N ARG A 14 23.10 0.30 -3.91
CA ARG A 14 23.63 1.64 -4.19
C ARG A 14 22.56 2.49 -4.88
N VAL A 15 22.30 3.66 -4.33
CA VAL A 15 21.24 4.58 -4.77
C VAL A 15 21.72 6.02 -4.77
N LYS A 16 21.11 6.83 -5.62
CA LYS A 16 21.15 8.28 -5.55
C LYS A 16 19.82 8.81 -5.03
N VAL A 17 19.88 9.75 -4.09
CA VAL A 17 18.71 10.35 -3.46
C VAL A 17 18.42 11.70 -4.10
N TYR A 18 17.18 11.92 -4.54
CA TYR A 18 16.74 13.19 -5.10
C TYR A 18 15.58 13.78 -4.31
N GLU A 19 15.51 15.11 -4.30
CA GLU A 19 14.44 15.92 -3.71
C GLU A 19 14.01 16.97 -4.73
N LEU A 20 12.71 17.10 -4.99
CA LEU A 20 12.19 18.11 -5.93
C LEU A 20 12.16 19.49 -5.27
N LYS A 21 12.87 20.47 -5.84
CA LYS A 21 12.90 21.86 -5.40
C LYS A 21 12.68 22.79 -6.58
N ASN A 22 11.71 23.69 -6.49
CA ASN A 22 11.41 24.66 -7.54
C ASN A 22 11.24 24.01 -8.93
N ASN A 23 10.58 22.84 -8.98
CA ASN A 23 10.38 22.06 -10.20
C ASN A 23 11.64 21.40 -10.80
N ASP A 24 12.77 21.41 -10.08
CA ASP A 24 14.00 20.73 -10.45
C ASP A 24 14.39 19.66 -9.43
N TRP A 25 14.90 18.51 -9.91
CA TRP A 25 15.38 17.44 -9.04
C TRP A 25 16.78 17.74 -8.52
N PHE A 26 16.89 17.96 -7.21
CA PHE A 26 18.15 18.22 -6.52
C PHE A 26 18.77 16.92 -6.00
N ASP A 27 20.03 16.66 -6.38
CA ASP A 27 20.80 15.50 -5.93
C ASP A 27 21.30 15.71 -4.48
N ARG A 28 20.83 14.87 -3.56
CA ARG A 28 21.27 14.87 -2.14
C ARG A 28 22.54 14.06 -1.92
N GLY A 29 22.92 13.21 -2.87
CA GLY A 29 24.12 12.39 -2.83
C GLY A 29 23.87 10.93 -3.19
N THR A 30 24.97 10.17 -3.23
CA THR A 30 24.97 8.73 -3.49
C THR A 30 25.30 7.94 -2.22
N GLY A 31 24.59 6.84 -2.01
CA GLY A 31 24.72 6.05 -0.80
C GLY A 31 24.17 4.63 -0.94
N PHE A 32 24.06 3.94 0.19
CA PHE A 32 23.55 2.58 0.25
C PHE A 32 22.22 2.54 0.99
N CYS A 33 21.19 2.03 0.32
CA CYS A 33 19.82 1.95 0.81
C CYS A 33 19.56 0.67 1.60
N LYS A 34 18.84 0.80 2.71
CA LYS A 34 18.34 -0.33 3.51
C LYS A 34 16.95 -0.03 4.08
N GLY A 35 16.13 -1.07 4.16
CA GLY A 35 14.95 -1.09 5.01
C GLY A 35 15.34 -1.42 6.44
N VAL A 36 14.76 -0.72 7.42
CA VAL A 36 14.98 -0.94 8.84
C VAL A 36 13.62 -1.09 9.52
N VAL A 37 13.41 -2.21 10.22
CA VAL A 37 12.23 -2.41 11.06
C VAL A 37 12.63 -2.13 12.50
N ALA A 38 12.01 -1.12 13.12
CA ALA A 38 12.24 -0.79 14.53
C ALA A 38 11.34 -1.63 15.45
N ASN A 39 10.06 -1.78 15.06
CA ASN A 39 9.08 -2.63 15.74
C ASN A 39 7.95 -3.03 14.75
N GLN A 40 6.85 -3.60 15.24
CA GLN A 40 5.73 -4.04 14.41
C GLN A 40 5.05 -2.88 13.64
N GLU A 41 4.96 -1.69 14.24
CA GLU A 41 4.28 -0.50 13.68
C GLU A 41 5.25 0.51 13.05
N GLU A 42 6.55 0.25 13.13
CA GLU A 42 7.55 1.21 12.72
C GLU A 42 8.64 0.56 11.86
N ALA A 43 8.71 1.03 10.61
CA ALA A 43 9.78 0.74 9.68
C ALA A 43 10.17 2.00 8.90
N ARG A 44 11.43 2.03 8.46
CA ARG A 44 12.06 3.19 7.80
C ARG A 44 12.90 2.73 6.62
N ILE A 45 13.02 3.60 5.62
CA ILE A 45 14.06 3.50 4.59
C ILE A 45 15.19 4.43 4.99
N VAL A 46 16.41 3.91 5.01
CA VAL A 46 17.62 4.67 5.37
C VAL A 46 18.62 4.58 4.22
N VAL A 47 19.21 5.72 3.85
CA VAL A 47 20.33 5.80 2.92
C VAL A 47 21.52 6.42 3.62
N LEU A 48 22.60 5.64 3.74
CA LEU A 48 23.88 6.10 4.29
C LEU A 48 24.82 6.51 3.17
N SER A 49 25.52 7.64 3.32
CA SER A 49 26.44 8.17 2.32
C SER A 49 27.56 7.19 2.03
N GLU A 50 27.96 7.06 0.76
CA GLU A 50 29.09 6.20 0.38
C GLU A 50 30.44 6.79 0.80
N ASP A 51 30.54 8.13 0.82
CA ASP A 51 31.76 8.86 1.20
C ASP A 51 31.98 8.96 2.72
N ASP A 52 30.91 8.85 3.51
CA ASP A 52 30.93 9.03 4.97
C ASP A 52 29.82 8.19 5.63
N GLN A 53 30.20 7.09 6.27
CA GLN A 53 29.23 6.18 6.90
C GLN A 53 28.49 6.80 8.09
N SER A 54 28.99 7.90 8.66
CA SER A 54 28.29 8.65 9.71
C SER A 54 27.22 9.60 9.16
N ARG A 55 27.30 9.93 7.86
CA ARG A 55 26.37 10.83 7.19
C ARG A 55 25.19 10.06 6.62
N GLN A 56 24.01 10.40 7.12
CA GLN A 56 22.74 9.92 6.58
C GLN A 56 22.22 10.88 5.51
N LEU A 57 21.99 10.35 4.30
CA LEU A 57 21.44 11.12 3.19
C LEU A 57 19.92 11.19 3.23
N LEU A 58 19.28 10.11 3.68
CA LEU A 58 17.83 9.98 3.82
C LEU A 58 17.50 9.09 5.00
N GLU A 59 16.48 9.49 5.74
CA GLU A 59 15.69 8.60 6.58
C GLU A 59 14.23 9.01 6.44
N THR A 60 13.41 8.06 6.04
CA THR A 60 11.97 8.27 5.86
C THR A 60 11.22 7.13 6.52
N ARG A 61 10.15 7.46 7.24
CA ARG A 61 9.27 6.48 7.87
C ARG A 61 8.25 6.02 6.85
N ILE A 62 8.06 4.71 6.73
CA ILE A 62 7.02 4.15 5.88
C ILE A 62 5.70 4.21 6.65
N SER A 63 4.71 4.88 6.06
CA SER A 63 3.32 4.94 6.50
C SER A 63 2.43 4.11 5.58
N LYS A 64 1.29 3.66 6.11
CA LYS A 64 0.26 2.92 5.36
C LYS A 64 -0.37 3.75 4.23
N ASP A 65 -0.34 5.08 4.36
CA ASP A 65 -0.97 6.03 3.45
C ASP A 65 0.02 6.65 2.44
N ASP A 66 1.31 6.27 2.51
CA ASP A 66 2.33 6.83 1.61
C ASP A 66 2.14 6.32 0.18
N GLY A 67 2.16 7.26 -0.78
CA GLY A 67 2.00 6.98 -2.21
C GLY A 67 3.30 6.59 -2.90
N TYR A 68 4.03 5.59 -2.39
CA TYR A 68 5.23 5.07 -3.07
C TYR A 68 4.88 4.50 -4.45
N GLN A 69 5.67 4.83 -5.46
CA GLN A 69 5.51 4.35 -6.83
C GLN A 69 6.85 3.89 -7.40
N LYS A 70 6.90 2.65 -7.91
CA LYS A 70 8.01 2.19 -8.72
C LYS A 70 7.83 2.71 -10.15
N GLN A 71 8.81 3.46 -10.64
CA GLN A 71 8.90 3.88 -12.03
C GLN A 71 10.08 3.18 -12.69
N GLN A 72 9.86 2.59 -13.88
CA GLN A 72 10.86 1.72 -14.52
C GLN A 72 11.35 0.62 -13.55
N ASP A 73 12.52 0.05 -13.79
CA ASP A 73 13.06 -1.01 -12.93
C ASP A 73 14.00 -0.51 -11.84
N THR A 74 14.33 0.78 -11.83
CA THR A 74 15.38 1.34 -10.97
C THR A 74 14.99 2.62 -10.23
N LEU A 75 13.72 3.07 -10.30
CA LEU A 75 13.29 4.32 -9.64
C LEU A 75 12.12 4.06 -8.70
N ILE A 76 12.19 4.60 -7.49
CA ILE A 76 11.07 4.68 -6.55
C ILE A 76 10.84 6.15 -6.23
N VAL A 77 9.60 6.63 -6.38
CA VAL A 77 9.21 8.02 -6.07
C VAL A 77 8.07 8.04 -5.05
N TRP A 78 8.03 9.08 -4.22
CA TRP A 78 6.94 9.32 -3.27
C TRP A 78 6.92 10.80 -2.86
N THR A 79 5.85 11.21 -2.18
CA THR A 79 5.76 12.52 -1.54
C THR A 79 5.87 12.35 -0.04
N GLU A 80 6.81 13.04 0.59
CA GLU A 80 6.96 13.09 2.05
C GLU A 80 5.77 13.78 2.72
N GLN A 81 5.59 13.56 4.03
CA GLN A 81 4.50 14.16 4.82
C GLN A 81 4.52 15.70 4.81
N ASN A 82 5.68 16.30 4.56
CA ASN A 82 5.84 17.74 4.42
C ASN A 82 5.49 18.26 3.01
N GLY A 83 5.02 17.39 2.11
CA GLY A 83 4.67 17.72 0.72
C GLY A 83 5.84 17.72 -0.26
N THR A 84 7.05 17.29 0.16
CA THR A 84 8.23 17.29 -0.70
C THR A 84 8.29 16.00 -1.53
N ASP A 85 8.39 16.11 -2.85
CA ASP A 85 8.59 14.94 -3.70
C ASP A 85 10.03 14.43 -3.62
N MET A 86 10.16 13.12 -3.43
CA MET A 86 11.42 12.41 -3.24
C MET A 86 11.56 11.30 -4.26
N ALA A 87 12.81 10.98 -4.62
CA ALA A 87 13.10 9.83 -5.46
C ALA A 87 14.38 9.09 -5.02
N LEU A 88 14.35 7.77 -5.14
CA LEU A 88 15.51 6.89 -5.05
C LEU A 88 15.79 6.30 -6.43
N SER A 89 16.93 6.64 -7.00
CA SER A 89 17.41 6.04 -8.25
C SER A 89 18.47 4.99 -7.92
N PHE A 90 18.13 3.73 -8.14
CA PHE A 90 18.99 2.59 -7.89
C PHE A 90 19.94 2.36 -9.05
N GLN A 91 21.16 1.94 -8.73
CA GLN A 91 22.12 1.52 -9.73
C GLN A 91 21.70 0.21 -10.42
N GLU A 92 21.18 -0.74 -9.64
CA GLU A 92 20.81 -2.08 -10.09
C GLU A 92 19.31 -2.33 -9.86
N PRO A 93 18.60 -2.95 -10.81
CA PRO A 93 17.15 -3.19 -10.71
C PRO A 93 16.79 -4.16 -9.58
N GLU A 94 17.65 -5.12 -9.25
CA GLU A 94 17.45 -6.04 -8.13
C GLU A 94 17.43 -5.31 -6.78
N GLY A 95 18.27 -4.27 -6.65
CA GLY A 95 18.28 -3.41 -5.47
C GLY A 95 16.98 -2.62 -5.32
N CYS A 96 16.45 -2.10 -6.43
CA CYS A 96 15.16 -1.41 -6.47
C CYS A 96 14.01 -2.35 -6.11
N ALA A 97 13.95 -3.52 -6.75
CA ALA A 97 12.90 -4.53 -6.50
C ALA A 97 12.88 -4.92 -5.01
N SER A 98 14.04 -5.18 -4.42
CA SER A 98 14.12 -5.57 -3.01
C SER A 98 13.63 -4.48 -2.04
N ILE A 99 13.87 -3.19 -2.32
CA ILE A 99 13.32 -2.11 -1.48
C ILE A 99 11.82 -1.90 -1.75
N TRP A 100 11.39 -2.05 -3.00
CA TRP A 100 9.98 -1.99 -3.36
C TRP A 100 9.16 -3.07 -2.63
N ASP A 101 9.64 -4.31 -2.64
CA ASP A 101 9.00 -5.43 -1.95
C ASP A 101 8.94 -5.17 -0.43
N PHE A 102 10.02 -4.66 0.15
CA PHE A 102 10.05 -4.27 1.56
C PHE A 102 9.01 -3.20 1.90
N VAL A 103 8.85 -2.16 1.07
CA VAL A 103 7.84 -1.12 1.28
C VAL A 103 6.44 -1.72 1.24
N ASN A 104 6.14 -2.55 0.24
CA ASN A 104 4.83 -3.20 0.12
C ASN A 104 4.52 -4.12 1.30
N GLU A 105 5.50 -4.91 1.75
CA GLU A 105 5.36 -5.78 2.93
C GLU A 105 5.03 -4.96 4.18
N VAL A 106 5.77 -3.87 4.41
CA VAL A 106 5.54 -2.97 5.55
C VAL A 106 4.16 -2.32 5.46
N GLN A 107 3.77 -1.78 4.30
CA GLN A 107 2.46 -1.14 4.15
C GLN A 107 1.32 -2.14 4.35
N SER A 108 1.45 -3.37 3.82
CA SER A 108 0.48 -4.44 4.06
C SER A 108 0.40 -4.81 5.55
N ARG A 109 1.54 -4.88 6.25
CA ARG A 109 1.58 -5.17 7.68
C ARG A 109 0.93 -4.07 8.51
N LEU A 110 1.21 -2.79 8.20
CA LEU A 110 0.61 -1.65 8.88
C LEU A 110 -0.90 -1.58 8.65
N GLN A 111 -1.37 -1.95 7.45
CA GLN A 111 -2.80 -2.07 7.18
C GLN A 111 -3.45 -3.19 8.00
N ALA A 112 -2.80 -4.36 8.12
CA ALA A 112 -3.30 -5.46 8.94
C ALA A 112 -3.37 -5.09 10.44
N LEU A 113 -2.35 -4.43 10.98
CA LEU A 113 -2.36 -3.95 12.37
C LEU A 113 -3.42 -2.87 12.61
N ALA A 114 -3.65 -1.98 11.63
CA ALA A 114 -4.72 -0.99 11.73
C ALA A 114 -6.12 -1.60 11.66
N GLN A 115 -6.25 -2.81 11.08
CA GLN A 115 -7.48 -3.59 11.14
C GLN A 115 -7.62 -4.29 12.50
N ASP A 116 -6.54 -4.84 13.05
CA ASP A 116 -6.52 -5.51 14.36
C ASP A 116 -6.85 -4.55 15.53
N ASP A 117 -6.30 -3.33 15.52
CA ASP A 117 -6.56 -2.30 16.53
C ASP A 117 -7.96 -1.66 16.42
N GLY A 118 -8.65 -1.90 15.29
CA GLY A 118 -10.04 -1.53 15.05
C GLY A 118 -11.03 -2.68 15.22
N LEU A 119 -10.55 -3.90 15.48
CA LEU A 119 -11.33 -5.15 15.47
C LEU A 119 -10.91 -6.06 16.63
N SER A 120 -11.09 -5.55 17.85
CA SER A 120 -11.42 -6.44 18.95
C SER A 120 -12.82 -6.99 18.66
N ASP A 121 -12.85 -8.26 18.24
CA ASP A 121 -13.97 -9.11 17.80
C ASP A 121 -14.30 -8.97 16.29
N ASP A 122 -14.14 -10.09 15.55
CA ASP A 122 -14.60 -10.36 14.17
C ASP A 122 -13.64 -10.16 12.97
N ILE A 123 -12.37 -10.60 13.05
CA ILE A 123 -11.67 -11.10 11.83
C ILE A 123 -11.16 -12.52 12.04
N ASP A 124 -11.98 -13.47 11.63
CA ASP A 124 -11.52 -14.54 10.76
C ASP A 124 -12.63 -14.77 9.73
N HIS A 125 -12.22 -15.11 8.51
CA HIS A 125 -13.03 -15.32 7.30
C HIS A 125 -13.21 -14.08 6.40
N ILE A 126 -12.55 -14.15 5.22
CA ILE A 126 -13.11 -13.64 3.97
C ILE A 126 -14.48 -14.30 3.83
N SER A 127 -15.50 -13.72 4.46
CA SER A 127 -16.86 -14.20 4.34
C SER A 127 -17.28 -14.00 2.89
N PRO A 128 -17.78 -15.04 2.21
CA PRO A 128 -18.30 -14.87 0.86
C PRO A 128 -19.35 -13.77 0.89
N ILE A 129 -19.21 -12.77 0.01
CA ILE A 129 -20.20 -11.71 -0.12
C ILE A 129 -21.52 -12.37 -0.50
N LEU A 130 -22.52 -12.19 0.36
CA LEU A 130 -23.86 -12.73 0.21
C LEU A 130 -24.83 -11.56 0.35
N LEU A 131 -25.33 -11.05 -0.78
CA LEU A 131 -26.43 -10.08 -0.75
C LEU A 131 -27.76 -10.84 -0.66
N PRO A 132 -28.71 -10.39 0.17
CA PRO A 132 -30.05 -10.97 0.21
C PRO A 132 -30.76 -10.81 -1.13
N ALA A 133 -31.84 -11.56 -1.37
CA ALA A 133 -32.67 -11.31 -2.55
C ALA A 133 -33.25 -9.88 -2.47
N PRO A 134 -33.14 -9.08 -3.55
CA PRO A 134 -33.56 -7.69 -3.50
C PRO A 134 -35.08 -7.56 -3.38
N ASP A 135 -35.51 -6.72 -2.46
CA ASP A 135 -36.89 -6.32 -2.20
C ASP A 135 -36.92 -4.85 -1.77
N LEU A 136 -38.05 -4.16 -1.95
CA LEU A 136 -38.18 -2.75 -1.56
C LEU A 136 -37.88 -2.53 -0.08
N GLY A 137 -38.21 -3.49 0.79
CA GLY A 137 -37.97 -3.39 2.23
C GLY A 137 -36.51 -3.54 2.66
N ASN A 138 -35.61 -4.04 1.82
CA ASN A 138 -34.22 -4.36 2.18
C ASN A 138 -33.16 -3.66 1.33
N LEU A 139 -33.55 -2.74 0.43
CA LEU A 139 -32.61 -2.01 -0.41
C LEU A 139 -31.51 -1.28 0.38
N HIS A 140 -31.87 -0.71 1.54
CA HIS A 140 -30.89 -0.04 2.41
C HIS A 140 -29.86 -1.02 3.00
N GLU A 141 -30.29 -2.23 3.35
CA GLU A 141 -29.39 -3.28 3.82
C GLU A 141 -28.44 -3.71 2.70
N ILE A 142 -28.94 -3.90 1.48
CA ILE A 142 -28.15 -4.24 0.30
C ILE A 142 -27.11 -3.14 0.02
N GLU A 143 -27.51 -1.87 0.07
CA GLU A 143 -26.62 -0.73 -0.10
C GLU A 143 -25.49 -0.74 0.93
N ASN A 144 -25.82 -0.96 2.21
CA ASN A 144 -24.84 -1.01 3.29
C ASN A 144 -23.83 -2.14 3.08
N HIS A 145 -24.28 -3.33 2.68
CA HIS A 145 -23.40 -4.47 2.36
C HIS A 145 -22.49 -4.16 1.16
N MET A 146 -23.02 -3.56 0.09
CA MET A 146 -22.22 -3.16 -1.06
C MET A 146 -21.18 -2.11 -0.67
N ARG A 147 -21.54 -1.12 0.14
CA ARG A 147 -20.64 -0.05 0.60
C ARG A 147 -19.52 -0.61 1.49
N ALA A 148 -19.85 -1.51 2.40
CA ALA A 148 -18.88 -2.21 3.25
C ALA A 148 -17.90 -3.03 2.41
N ALA A 149 -18.38 -3.82 1.46
CA ALA A 149 -17.52 -4.58 0.56
C ALA A 149 -16.64 -3.67 -0.32
N ASN A 150 -17.17 -2.53 -0.77
CA ASN A 150 -16.43 -1.60 -1.63
C ASN A 150 -15.26 -0.89 -0.91
N SER A 151 -15.25 -0.89 0.43
CA SER A 151 -14.23 -0.27 1.26
C SER A 151 -12.84 -0.94 1.15
N THR A 152 -12.77 -2.19 0.70
CA THR A 152 -11.52 -2.94 0.55
C THR A 152 -11.30 -3.46 -0.88
N PRO A 153 -10.05 -3.60 -1.35
CA PRO A 153 -9.78 -4.19 -2.66
C PRO A 153 -10.34 -5.61 -2.84
N GLY A 154 -10.20 -6.47 -1.82
CA GLY A 154 -10.71 -7.84 -1.85
C GLY A 154 -12.24 -7.91 -1.84
N GLY A 155 -12.89 -7.05 -1.05
CA GLY A 155 -14.34 -6.93 -1.03
C GLY A 155 -14.90 -6.42 -2.37
N ARG A 156 -14.21 -5.48 -3.04
CA ARG A 156 -14.58 -5.03 -4.39
C ARG A 156 -14.55 -6.17 -5.40
N GLU A 157 -13.49 -6.97 -5.39
CA GLU A 157 -13.35 -8.09 -6.32
C GLU A 157 -14.39 -9.19 -6.05
N ALA A 158 -14.63 -9.53 -4.78
CA ALA A 158 -15.65 -10.49 -4.39
C ALA A 158 -17.07 -10.01 -4.73
N LEU A 159 -17.36 -8.71 -4.57
CA LEU A 159 -18.67 -8.12 -4.86
C LEU A 159 -18.94 -8.17 -6.36
N ALA A 160 -17.94 -7.79 -7.17
CA ALA A 160 -18.04 -7.87 -8.63
C ALA A 160 -18.31 -9.30 -9.10
N LYS A 161 -17.60 -10.30 -8.54
CA LYS A 161 -17.84 -11.72 -8.85
C LYS A 161 -19.24 -12.16 -8.45
N PHE A 162 -19.73 -11.78 -7.27
CA PHE A 162 -21.07 -12.15 -6.81
C PHE A 162 -22.16 -11.55 -7.70
N ILE A 163 -22.08 -10.24 -8.00
CA ILE A 163 -23.07 -9.54 -8.83
C ILE A 163 -23.21 -10.21 -10.19
N LEU A 164 -22.08 -10.60 -10.80
CA LEU A 164 -22.05 -11.30 -12.08
C LEU A 164 -22.59 -12.73 -11.96
N ALA A 165 -22.13 -13.50 -10.97
CA ALA A 165 -22.52 -14.90 -10.82
C ALA A 165 -24.00 -15.08 -10.46
N GLN A 166 -24.62 -14.10 -9.81
CA GLN A 166 -26.02 -14.16 -9.39
C GLN A 166 -26.97 -13.41 -10.31
N ASP A 167 -26.50 -12.84 -11.42
CA ASP A 167 -27.27 -11.93 -12.28
C ASP A 167 -28.07 -10.92 -11.45
N TYR A 168 -27.36 -10.26 -10.52
CA TYR A 168 -28.02 -9.53 -9.44
C TYR A 168 -28.65 -8.20 -9.90
N ILE A 169 -28.04 -7.53 -10.88
CA ILE A 169 -28.57 -6.26 -11.44
C ILE A 169 -29.97 -6.44 -12.06
N PRO A 170 -30.21 -7.45 -12.92
CA PRO A 170 -31.56 -7.73 -13.43
C PRO A 170 -32.64 -7.89 -12.36
N LYS A 171 -32.29 -8.37 -11.16
CA LYS A 171 -33.24 -8.57 -10.04
C LYS A 171 -33.65 -7.25 -9.37
N LEU A 172 -32.88 -6.18 -9.53
CA LEU A 172 -33.20 -4.85 -9.00
C LEU A 172 -34.16 -4.06 -9.91
N ILE A 173 -34.17 -4.37 -11.22
CA ILE A 173 -34.93 -3.62 -12.23
C ILE A 173 -36.45 -3.59 -11.90
N PRO A 174 -37.13 -4.71 -11.60
CA PRO A 174 -38.57 -4.70 -11.34
C PRO A 174 -38.96 -3.90 -10.10
N LEU A 175 -38.02 -3.69 -9.17
CA LEU A 175 -38.29 -2.91 -7.97
C LEU A 175 -38.46 -1.42 -8.27
N VAL A 176 -37.92 -0.93 -9.39
CA VAL A 176 -38.14 0.46 -9.83
C VAL A 176 -39.61 0.65 -10.18
N ASP A 177 -40.16 -0.20 -11.04
CA ASP A 177 -41.57 -0.15 -11.44
C ASP A 177 -42.50 -0.28 -10.20
N MET A 178 -42.16 -1.20 -9.28
CA MET A 178 -42.93 -1.38 -8.05
C MET A 178 -42.86 -0.17 -7.11
N ALA A 179 -41.74 0.56 -7.08
CA ALA A 179 -41.61 1.77 -6.27
C ALA A 179 -42.40 2.93 -6.88
N GLU A 180 -42.41 3.05 -8.21
CA GLU A 180 -43.20 4.06 -8.93
C GLU A 180 -44.71 3.86 -8.74
N ASP A 181 -45.19 2.61 -8.69
CA ASP A 181 -46.61 2.29 -8.42
C ASP A 181 -47.06 2.61 -6.97
N LEU A 182 -46.11 2.85 -6.05
CA LEU A 182 -46.37 3.15 -4.63
C LEU A 182 -46.33 4.66 -4.30
N GLU A 183 -45.91 5.51 -5.25
CA GLU A 183 -46.04 6.99 -5.18
C GLU A 183 -47.43 7.47 -5.63
#